data_AF-A0A0G1RH05-F1
#
_entry.id   AF-A0A0G1RH05-F1
#
_cell.length_a   1.000
_cell.length_b   1.000
_cell.length_c   1.000
_cell.angle_alpha   90.00
_cell.angle_beta   90.00
_cell.angle_gamma   90.00
#
_symmetry.space_group_name_H-M   'P 1'
#
loop_
_entity.id
_entity.type
_entity.pdbx_description
1 polymer ?
#
loop_
_entity_poly.entity_id
_entity_poly.type
_entity_poly.pdbx_seq_one_letter_code
_entity_poly.pdbx_strand_id
1 'polypeptide(L)'
;MVAEAKRLHAKGLSYKRMEELGLEYRYLARLLQHKISKKEFAEQLEREIGKYAKRQMRWFKHNHDIHWVKSPSDSRAGKTEALRLAKSFLSGR
;
A
#
# COMPACT_ATOMS: atom_id res chain seq x y z
N MET A 1 -13.99 0.40 1.15
CA MET A 1 -13.36 -0.90 0.80
C MET A 1 -14.33 -2.08 0.77
N VAL A 2 -14.96 -2.51 1.88
CA VAL A 2 -15.87 -3.69 1.85
C VAL A 2 -17.05 -3.53 0.89
N ALA A 3 -17.69 -2.36 0.88
CA ALA A 3 -18.80 -2.08 -0.04
C ALA A 3 -18.38 -2.18 -1.52
N GLU A 4 -17.17 -1.73 -1.83
CA GLU A 4 -16.59 -1.85 -3.17
C GLU A 4 -16.32 -3.30 -3.54
N ALA A 5 -15.70 -4.08 -2.64
CA ALA A 5 -15.46 -5.50 -2.88
C ALA A 5 -16.77 -6.28 -3.13
N LYS A 6 -17.83 -6.00 -2.36
CA LYS A 6 -19.17 -6.56 -2.60
C LYS A 6 -19.70 -6.19 -3.99
N ARG A 7 -19.61 -4.91 -4.36
CA ARG A 7 -20.06 -4.40 -5.65
C ARG A 7 -19.30 -5.03 -6.81
N LEU A 8 -17.97 -5.16 -6.69
CA LEU A 8 -17.14 -5.77 -7.73
C LEU A 8 -17.41 -7.27 -7.87
N HIS A 9 -17.57 -7.97 -6.76
CA HIS A 9 -17.94 -9.38 -6.78
C HIS A 9 -19.31 -9.60 -7.43
N ALA A 10 -20.31 -8.79 -7.07
CA ALA A 10 -21.63 -8.81 -7.70
C ALA A 10 -21.59 -8.51 -9.21
N LYS A 11 -20.56 -7.78 -9.68
CA LYS A 11 -20.30 -7.50 -11.10
C LYS A 11 -19.44 -8.57 -11.81
N GLY A 12 -19.19 -9.72 -11.17
CA GLY A 12 -18.51 -10.86 -11.77
C GLY A 12 -17.04 -11.04 -11.41
N LEU A 13 -16.48 -10.22 -10.51
CA LEU A 13 -15.12 -10.43 -10.03
C LEU A 13 -15.06 -11.68 -9.13
N SER A 14 -14.42 -12.76 -9.59
CA SER A 14 -14.32 -14.00 -8.83
C SER A 14 -13.47 -13.85 -7.56
N TYR A 15 -13.77 -14.63 -6.51
CA TYR A 15 -12.94 -14.66 -5.30
C TYR A 15 -11.50 -15.09 -5.59
N LYS A 16 -11.30 -16.04 -6.52
CA LYS A 16 -9.96 -16.43 -7.00
C LYS A 16 -9.20 -15.20 -7.49
N ARG A 17 -9.82 -14.38 -8.34
CA ARG A 17 -9.18 -13.16 -8.85
C ARG A 17 -8.90 -12.16 -7.73
N MET A 18 -9.81 -11.99 -6.77
CA MET A 18 -9.57 -11.13 -5.61
C MET A 18 -8.35 -11.58 -4.78
N GLU A 19 -8.14 -12.88 -4.60
CA GLU A 19 -6.99 -13.41 -3.87
C GLU A 19 -5.64 -13.18 -4.58
N GLU A 20 -5.66 -13.04 -5.90
CA GLU A 20 -4.51 -12.71 -6.76
C GLU A 20 -4.17 -11.21 -6.78
N LEU A 21 -5.16 -10.32 -6.61
CA LEU A 21 -4.98 -8.85 -6.70
C LEU A 21 -4.08 -8.26 -5.60
N GLY A 22 -3.85 -9.00 -4.52
CA GLY A 22 -2.92 -8.62 -3.47
C GLY A 22 -3.51 -8.72 -2.07
N LEU A 23 -2.82 -8.08 -1.11
CA LEU A 23 -3.08 -8.25 0.31
C LEU A 23 -4.53 -7.90 0.69
N GLU A 24 -4.96 -6.67 0.41
CA GLU A 24 -6.28 -6.18 0.84
C GLU A 24 -7.44 -6.98 0.23
N TYR A 25 -7.39 -7.21 -1.09
CA TYR A 25 -8.44 -7.94 -1.79
C TYR A 25 -8.52 -9.42 -1.39
N ARG A 26 -7.38 -10.04 -1.05
CA ARG A 26 -7.37 -11.41 -0.49
C ARG A 26 -8.09 -11.48 0.86
N TYR A 27 -7.87 -10.52 1.74
CA TYR A 27 -8.56 -10.45 3.03
C TYR A 27 -10.06 -10.12 2.86
N LEU A 28 -10.40 -9.25 1.91
CA LEU A 28 -11.80 -8.98 1.55
C LEU A 28 -12.49 -10.24 1.02
N ALA A 29 -11.85 -11.01 0.15
CA ALA A 29 -12.39 -12.26 -0.36
C ALA A 29 -12.66 -13.25 0.78
N ARG A 30 -11.76 -13.36 1.76
CA ARG A 30 -11.96 -14.22 2.95
C ARG A 30 -13.13 -13.75 3.81
N LEU A 31 -13.26 -12.44 4.02
CA LEU A 31 -14.37 -11.84 4.77
C LEU A 31 -15.72 -12.10 4.06
N LEU A 32 -15.79 -11.88 2.74
CA LEU A 32 -17.01 -12.08 1.95
C LEU A 32 -17.40 -13.55 1.83
N GLN A 33 -16.43 -14.47 1.86
CA GLN A 33 -16.65 -15.91 1.95
C GLN A 33 -16.94 -16.40 3.38
N HIS A 34 -17.07 -15.49 4.36
CA HIS A 34 -17.28 -15.82 5.78
C HIS A 34 -16.19 -16.72 6.41
N LYS A 35 -14.99 -16.78 5.82
CA LYS A 35 -13.85 -17.56 6.33
C LYS A 35 -13.19 -16.90 7.55
N ILE A 36 -13.40 -15.60 7.73
CA ILE A 36 -12.94 -14.81 8.86
C ILE A 36 -14.05 -13.83 9.26
N SER A 37 -14.14 -13.52 10.55
CA SER A 37 -15.02 -12.46 11.06
C SER A 37 -14.51 -11.07 10.66
N LYS A 38 -15.38 -10.06 10.81
CA LYS A 38 -15.00 -8.65 10.57
C LYS A 38 -13.88 -8.18 11.51
N LYS A 39 -13.86 -8.68 12.75
CA LYS A 39 -12.81 -8.36 13.73
C LYS A 39 -11.47 -8.95 13.29
N GLU A 40 -11.45 -10.25 12.98
CA GLU A 40 -10.24 -10.92 12.48
C GLU A 40 -9.75 -10.31 11.17
N PHE A 41 -10.65 -9.92 10.27
CA PHE A 41 -10.29 -9.20 9.05
C PHE A 41 -9.49 -7.93 9.37
N ALA A 42 -9.97 -7.09 10.28
CA ALA A 42 -9.31 -5.83 10.63
C ALA A 42 -7.94 -6.09 11.26
N GLU A 43 -7.88 -6.94 12.29
CA GLU A 43 -6.67 -7.23 13.05
C GLU A 43 -5.59 -7.91 12.19
N GLN A 44 -5.99 -8.89 11.37
CA GLN A 44 -5.04 -9.59 10.51
C GLN A 44 -4.54 -8.69 9.38
N LEU A 45 -5.43 -7.91 8.76
CA LEU A 45 -5.05 -7.02 7.66
C LEU A 45 -4.08 -5.93 8.14
N GLU A 46 -4.38 -5.27 9.26
CA GLU A 46 -3.51 -4.25 9.85
C GLU A 46 -2.10 -4.80 10.12
N ARG A 47 -2.03 -5.98 10.76
CA ARG A 47 -0.76 -6.64 11.04
C ARG A 47 0.03 -6.92 9.76
N GLU A 48 -0.62 -7.43 8.71
CA GLU A 48 0.06 -7.74 7.46
C GLU A 48 0.48 -6.48 6.68
N ILE A 49 -0.29 -5.39 6.75
CA ILE A 49 0.11 -4.07 6.23
C ILE A 49 1.37 -3.60 6.95
N GLY A 50 1.42 -3.69 8.29
CA GLY A 50 2.61 -3.33 9.06
C GLY A 50 3.84 -4.16 8.69
N LYS A 51 3.68 -5.48 8.48
CA LYS A 51 4.77 -6.34 7.99
C LYS A 51 5.20 -5.94 6.57
N TYR A 52 4.26 -5.61 5.69
CA TYR A 52 4.57 -5.18 4.33
C TYR A 52 5.34 -3.86 4.31
N ALA A 53 4.91 -2.86 5.09
CA ALA A 53 5.62 -1.60 5.25
C ALA A 53 7.06 -1.82 5.75
N LYS A 54 7.27 -2.70 6.73
CA LYS A 54 8.62 -3.08 7.19
C LYS A 54 9.47 -3.71 6.08
N ARG A 55 8.88 -4.55 5.23
CA ARG A 55 9.58 -5.13 4.06
C ARG A 55 9.93 -4.06 3.03
N GLN A 56 9.02 -3.13 2.75
CA GLN A 56 9.31 -1.98 1.87
C GLN A 56 10.49 -1.18 2.39
N MET A 57 10.53 -0.85 3.68
CA MET A 57 11.66 -0.14 4.29
C MET A 57 12.98 -0.91 4.17
N ARG A 58 12.97 -2.23 4.35
CA ARG A 58 14.17 -3.06 4.14
C ARG A 58 14.64 -3.03 2.69
N TRP A 59 13.72 -3.13 1.74
CA TRP A 59 14.03 -3.07 0.30
C TRP A 59 14.60 -1.70 -0.08
N PHE A 60 13.97 -0.60 0.34
CA PHE A 60 14.48 0.74 0.08
C PHE A 60 15.85 0.99 0.72
N LYS A 61 16.12 0.44 1.91
CA LYS A 61 17.42 0.59 2.57
C LYS A 61 18.58 -0.02 1.76
N HIS A 62 18.31 -1.00 0.90
CA HIS A 62 19.35 -1.63 0.09
C HIS A 62 19.81 -0.77 -1.08
N ASN A 63 18.98 0.20 -1.52
CA ASN A 63 19.34 1.10 -2.60
C ASN A 63 19.94 2.40 -2.03
N HIS A 64 21.24 2.58 -2.23
CA HIS A 64 21.99 3.75 -1.76
C HIS A 64 21.76 5.02 -2.59
N ASP A 65 21.19 4.90 -3.79
CA ASP A 65 20.88 6.04 -4.67
C ASP A 65 19.56 6.72 -4.28
N ILE A 66 18.81 6.16 -3.32
CA ILE A 66 17.56 6.75 -2.85
C ILE A 66 17.86 7.97 -1.98
N HIS A 67 17.45 9.14 -2.47
CA HIS A 67 17.38 10.36 -1.68
C HIS A 67 16.08 10.41 -0.86
N TRP A 68 16.20 10.22 0.45
CA TRP A 68 15.08 10.28 1.38
C TRP A 68 14.68 11.72 1.68
N VAL A 69 13.43 12.06 1.39
CA VAL A 69 12.83 13.36 1.74
C VAL A 69 11.94 13.20 2.96
N LYS A 70 12.02 14.13 3.91
CA LYS A 70 11.20 14.08 5.14
C LYS A 70 9.71 14.18 4.78
N SER A 71 8.91 13.30 5.38
CA SER A 71 7.46 13.22 5.16
C SER A 71 6.77 14.55 5.52
N PRO A 72 5.79 15.00 4.72
CA PRO A 72 5.07 16.23 4.97
C PRO A 72 3.96 15.95 5.97
N SER A 73 4.28 15.89 7.25
CA SER A 73 3.25 16.17 8.26
C SER A 73 2.95 17.67 8.33
N ASP A 74 3.90 18.56 7.95
CA ASP A 74 3.60 19.99 7.72
C ASP A 74 4.71 20.86 7.09
N SER A 75 5.61 20.32 6.24
CA SER A 75 6.74 21.14 5.73
C SER A 75 6.68 21.41 4.23
N ARG A 76 6.45 22.68 3.88
CA ARG A 76 6.82 23.26 2.57
C ARG A 76 8.25 22.86 2.18
N ALA A 77 9.13 22.66 3.17
CA ALA A 77 10.50 22.21 3.01
C ALA A 77 10.66 20.88 2.27
N GLY A 78 9.93 19.81 2.64
CA GLY A 78 10.04 18.51 1.98
C GLY A 78 9.62 18.56 0.51
N LYS A 79 8.56 19.32 0.19
CA LYS A 79 8.12 19.54 -1.19
C LYS A 79 9.15 20.35 -1.99
N THR A 80 9.72 21.40 -1.40
CA THR A 80 10.77 22.21 -2.04
C THR A 80 12.02 21.39 -2.30
N GLU A 81 12.43 20.55 -1.36
CA GLU A 81 13.59 19.66 -1.50
C GLU A 81 13.37 18.63 -2.61
N ALA A 82 12.23 17.95 -2.63
CA ALA A 82 11.89 17.00 -3.69
C ALA A 82 11.91 17.68 -5.07
N LEU A 83 11.34 18.89 -5.18
CA LEU A 83 11.34 19.65 -6.43
C LEU A 83 12.75 20.06 -6.86
N ARG A 84 13.61 20.46 -5.91
CA ARG A 84 15.01 20.83 -6.18
C ARG A 84 15.78 19.62 -6.71
N LEU A 85 15.67 18.46 -6.06
CA LEU A 85 16.32 17.23 -6.48
C LEU A 85 15.87 16.80 -7.88
N ALA A 86 14.56 16.82 -8.14
CA ALA A 86 14.01 16.50 -9.45
C ALA A 86 14.54 17.44 -10.56
N LYS A 87 14.62 18.76 -10.29
CA LYS A 87 15.17 19.72 -11.25
C LYS A 87 16.67 19.50 -11.53
N SER A 88 17.46 19.19 -10.49
CA SER A 88 18.89 18.88 -10.69
C SER A 88 19.05 17.69 -11.63
N PHE A 89 18.35 16.59 -11.30
CA PHE A 89 18.35 15.36 -12.07
C PHE A 89 17.99 15.59 -13.55
N LEU A 90 16.91 16.35 -13.82
CA LEU A 90 16.48 16.67 -15.19
C LEU A 90 17.45 17.60 -15.93
N SER A 91 18.26 18.40 -15.21
CA SER A 91 19.23 19.32 -15.81
C SER A 91 20.57 18.67 -16.17
N GLY A 92 20.73 17.37 -15.91
CA GLY A 92 21.99 16.64 -16.18
C GLY A 92 23.13 17.03 -15.25
N ARG A 93 22.82 17.64 -14.08
CA ARG A 93 23.76 17.93 -13.00
C ARG A 93 23.45 17.10 -11.77
#